data_AF-A0A2U3L4A4-F1
#
_entry.id   AF-A0A2U3L4A4-F1
#
_cell.length_a   1.000
_cell.length_b   1.000
_cell.length_c   1.000
_cell.angle_alpha   90.00
_cell.angle_beta   90.00
_cell.angle_gamma   90.00
#
_symmetry.space_group_name_H-M   'P 1'
#
loop_
_entity.id
_entity.type
_entity.pdbx_description
1 polymer ?
#
loop_
_entity_poly.entity_id
_entity_poly.type
_entity_poly.pdbx_seq_one_letter_code
_entity_poly.pdbx_strand_id
1 'polypeptide(L)'
;MREDDSDQLLNLMETEAASDLRELLEYDEGTAGSLMTTDFLVFPEENTADEVIQRLRELAPEEDYIYYLYVVDSLGRLKGVVSLRELIIALPESKISELMHTKVISVPAEEDEKQLRRIFSKYGLMALPVTGESGEVIGIITVDDVLSLKR
;
A
#
# COMPACT_ATOMS: atom_id res chain seq x y z
N MET A 1 -8.03 -24.08 5.86
CA MET A 1 -9.49 -24.11 5.60
C MET A 1 -9.74 -25.09 4.48
N ARG A 2 -10.92 -25.74 4.41
CA ARG A 2 -11.29 -26.47 3.18
C ARG A 2 -11.76 -25.43 2.15
N GLU A 3 -11.44 -25.60 0.87
CA GLU A 3 -11.81 -24.66 -0.21
C GLU A 3 -13.31 -24.31 -0.16
N ASP A 4 -14.16 -25.33 0.06
CA ASP A 4 -15.61 -25.18 0.19
C ASP A 4 -16.06 -24.23 1.33
N ASP A 5 -15.28 -24.14 2.42
CA ASP A 5 -15.60 -23.29 3.57
C ASP A 5 -15.22 -21.81 3.29
N SER A 6 -14.22 -21.56 2.43
CA SER A 6 -13.76 -20.22 2.04
C SER A 6 -14.74 -19.55 1.07
N ASP A 7 -15.19 -20.29 0.05
CA ASP A 7 -16.13 -19.78 -0.95
C ASP A 7 -17.48 -19.40 -0.35
N GLN A 8 -17.95 -20.15 0.66
CA GLN A 8 -19.18 -19.83 1.37
C GLN A 8 -19.07 -18.54 2.19
N LEU A 9 -17.92 -18.30 2.82
CA LEU A 9 -17.67 -17.06 3.58
C LEU A 9 -17.55 -15.85 2.65
N LEU A 10 -16.84 -15.98 1.52
CA LEU A 10 -16.68 -14.92 0.52
C LEU A 10 -18.03 -14.49 -0.11
N ASN A 11 -18.96 -15.43 -0.26
CA ASN A 11 -20.30 -15.14 -0.77
C ASN A 11 -21.21 -14.43 0.27
N LEU A 12 -20.83 -14.43 1.55
CA LEU A 12 -21.55 -13.74 2.63
C LEU A 12 -21.00 -12.33 2.89
N MET A 13 -19.84 -11.99 2.32
CA MET A 13 -19.20 -10.68 2.45
C MET A 13 -19.78 -9.66 1.46
N GLU A 14 -19.64 -8.36 1.78
CA GLU A 14 -19.97 -7.29 0.82
C GLU A 14 -19.08 -7.42 -0.44
N THR A 15 -19.66 -7.14 -1.62
CA THR A 15 -19.05 -7.47 -2.91
C THR A 15 -17.64 -6.90 -3.10
N GLU A 16 -17.38 -5.71 -2.57
CA GLU A 16 -16.08 -5.02 -2.66
C GLU A 16 -15.02 -5.70 -1.78
N ALA A 17 -15.29 -5.89 -0.48
CA ALA A 17 -14.40 -6.61 0.43
C ALA A 17 -14.17 -8.08 0.01
N ALA A 18 -15.18 -8.72 -0.61
CA ALA A 18 -15.05 -10.06 -1.18
C ALA A 18 -14.19 -10.09 -2.46
N SER A 19 -14.14 -8.99 -3.23
CA SER A 19 -13.31 -8.88 -4.43
C SER A 19 -11.85 -8.76 -4.03
N ASP A 20 -11.53 -7.85 -3.12
CA ASP A 20 -10.18 -7.62 -2.62
C ASP A 20 -9.62 -8.88 -1.96
N LEU A 21 -10.43 -9.58 -1.16
CA LEU A 21 -10.00 -10.83 -0.53
C LEU A 21 -9.80 -11.96 -1.54
N ARG A 22 -10.58 -12.03 -2.64
CA ARG A 22 -10.34 -13.02 -3.70
C ARG A 22 -9.01 -12.78 -4.40
N GLU A 23 -8.69 -11.53 -4.70
CA GLU A 23 -7.42 -11.15 -5.32
C GLU A 23 -6.23 -11.49 -4.42
N LEU A 24 -6.34 -11.26 -3.10
CA LEU A 24 -5.31 -11.65 -2.13
C LEU A 24 -5.13 -13.18 -2.01
N LEU A 25 -6.21 -13.95 -2.17
CA LEU A 25 -6.17 -15.42 -2.12
C LEU A 25 -5.55 -16.07 -3.38
N GLU A 26 -5.34 -15.31 -4.45
CA GLU A 26 -4.69 -15.81 -5.67
C GLU A 26 -3.16 -15.90 -5.54
N TYR A 27 -2.56 -15.27 -4.53
CA TYR A 27 -1.12 -15.23 -4.35
C TYR A 27 -0.58 -16.38 -3.49
N ASP A 28 0.54 -16.95 -3.93
CA ASP A 28 1.22 -18.03 -3.20
C ASP A 28 1.68 -17.58 -1.81
N GLU A 29 1.53 -18.44 -0.79
CA GLU A 29 2.03 -18.16 0.56
C GLU A 29 3.53 -17.79 0.56
N GLY A 30 3.88 -16.71 1.25
CA GLY A 30 5.27 -16.23 1.36
C GLY A 30 5.70 -15.30 0.22
N THR A 31 4.76 -14.87 -0.62
CA THR A 31 4.95 -13.79 -1.61
C THR A 31 4.46 -12.45 -1.07
N ALA A 32 4.87 -11.36 -1.72
CA ALA A 32 4.41 -10.01 -1.45
C ALA A 32 2.88 -9.90 -1.46
N GLY A 33 2.23 -10.49 -2.46
CA GLY A 33 0.77 -10.48 -2.59
C GLY A 33 0.05 -11.20 -1.45
N SER A 34 0.63 -12.27 -0.92
CA SER A 34 0.07 -12.98 0.25
C SER A 34 0.21 -12.21 1.58
N LEU A 35 1.07 -11.19 1.62
CA LEU A 35 1.40 -10.41 2.82
C LEU A 35 0.87 -8.97 2.75
N MET A 36 0.41 -8.53 1.58
CA MET A 36 -0.02 -7.15 1.40
C MET A 36 -1.42 -6.93 1.94
N THR A 37 -1.69 -5.68 2.30
CA THR A 37 -3.04 -5.17 2.51
C THR A 37 -3.43 -4.22 1.39
N THR A 38 -4.72 -4.17 1.09
CA THR A 38 -5.33 -3.17 0.20
C THR A 38 -5.71 -1.89 0.95
N ASP A 39 -5.54 -1.86 2.28
CA ASP A 39 -5.73 -0.66 3.11
C ASP A 39 -4.53 0.29 3.00
N PHE A 40 -4.52 1.07 1.91
CA PHE A 40 -3.50 2.09 1.68
C PHE A 40 -4.10 3.35 1.06
N LEU A 41 -3.34 4.43 1.13
CA LEU A 41 -3.78 5.74 0.67
C LEU A 41 -2.99 6.18 -0.55
N VAL A 42 -3.72 6.49 -1.62
CA VAL A 42 -3.18 7.03 -2.87
C VAL A 42 -3.76 8.40 -3.17
N PHE A 43 -2.93 9.27 -3.75
CA PHE A 43 -3.33 10.62 -4.14
C PHE A 43 -2.76 11.01 -5.50
N PRO A 44 -3.52 11.74 -6.34
CA PRO A 44 -3.00 12.40 -7.52
C PRO A 44 -1.85 13.39 -7.20
N GLU A 45 -0.87 13.47 -8.10
CA GLU A 45 0.27 14.40 -7.96
C GLU A 45 -0.13 15.88 -7.96
N GLU A 46 -1.31 16.17 -8.52
CA GLU A 46 -1.89 17.50 -8.61
C GLU A 46 -2.56 17.98 -7.32
N ASN A 47 -2.74 17.14 -6.31
CA ASN A 47 -3.33 17.60 -5.05
C ASN A 47 -2.40 18.58 -4.32
N THR A 48 -2.98 19.43 -3.48
CA THR A 48 -2.22 20.23 -2.52
C THR A 48 -2.07 19.51 -1.19
N ALA A 49 -1.11 19.95 -0.37
CA ALA A 49 -0.92 19.42 0.97
C ALA A 49 -2.19 19.53 1.83
N ASP A 50 -2.92 20.65 1.76
CA ASP A 50 -4.16 20.84 2.52
C ASP A 50 -5.27 19.89 2.05
N GLU A 51 -5.46 19.71 0.73
CA GLU A 51 -6.45 18.79 0.19
C GLU A 51 -6.23 17.37 0.71
N VAL A 52 -4.98 16.91 0.70
CA VAL A 52 -4.60 15.58 1.21
C VAL A 52 -4.85 15.51 2.72
N ILE A 53 -4.41 16.49 3.51
CA ILE A 53 -4.63 16.50 4.97
C ILE A 53 -6.13 16.49 5.31
N GLN A 54 -6.96 17.26 4.61
CA GLN A 54 -8.41 17.24 4.84
C GLN A 54 -8.98 15.86 4.53
N ARG A 55 -8.55 15.24 3.42
CA ARG A 55 -8.97 13.89 3.07
C ARG A 55 -8.57 12.85 4.13
N LEU A 56 -7.36 12.96 4.68
CA LEU A 56 -6.92 12.11 5.79
C LEU A 56 -7.82 12.25 7.03
N ARG A 57 -8.24 13.48 7.37
CA ARG A 57 -9.14 13.73 8.50
C ARG A 57 -10.53 13.13 8.28
N GLU A 58 -11.03 13.14 7.05
CA GLU A 58 -12.32 12.54 6.69
C GLU A 58 -12.27 11.01 6.73
N LEU A 59 -11.19 10.43 6.20
CA LEU A 59 -11.02 8.98 6.15
C LEU A 59 -10.75 8.39 7.53
N ALA A 60 -10.10 9.14 8.43
CA ALA A 60 -9.68 8.70 9.75
C ALA A 60 -9.04 7.28 9.73
N PRO A 61 -8.01 7.06 8.90
CA PRO A 61 -7.42 5.74 8.69
C PRO A 61 -6.77 5.22 9.97
N GLU A 62 -6.70 3.90 10.11
CA GLU A 62 -6.00 3.26 11.23
C GLU A 62 -4.50 3.63 11.26
N GLU A 63 -3.89 3.58 12.45
CA GLU A 63 -2.54 4.11 12.70
C GLU A 63 -1.45 3.43 11.84
N ASP A 64 -1.67 2.17 11.46
CA ASP A 64 -0.65 1.34 10.81
C ASP A 64 -0.39 1.76 9.34
N TYR A 65 -1.32 2.49 8.71
CA TYR A 65 -1.32 2.73 7.25
C TYR A 65 -1.10 4.18 6.83
N ILE A 66 -1.06 5.13 7.77
CA ILE A 66 -1.04 6.57 7.45
C ILE A 66 0.38 7.15 7.24
N TYR A 67 1.44 6.40 7.54
CA TYR A 67 2.81 6.95 7.53
C TYR A 67 3.33 7.32 6.13
N TYR A 68 2.89 6.59 5.10
CA TYR A 68 3.25 6.81 3.71
C TYR A 68 2.02 7.04 2.85
N LEU A 69 2.07 8.09 2.04
CA LEU A 69 1.06 8.45 1.07
C LEU A 69 1.66 8.23 -0.31
N TYR A 70 1.08 7.31 -1.08
CA TYR A 70 1.56 7.00 -2.42
C TYR A 70 0.95 7.96 -3.42
N VAL A 71 1.78 8.42 -4.34
CA VAL A 71 1.36 9.36 -5.39
C VAL A 71 1.21 8.58 -6.67
N VAL A 72 0.07 8.70 -7.33
CA VAL A 72 -0.26 7.93 -8.54
C VAL A 72 -0.65 8.84 -9.70
N ASP A 73 -0.46 8.35 -10.92
CA ASP A 73 -1.02 9.00 -12.12
C ASP A 73 -2.50 8.62 -12.34
N SER A 74 -3.09 9.13 -13.43
CA SER A 74 -4.49 8.86 -13.78
C SER A 74 -4.80 7.38 -14.08
N LEU A 75 -3.78 6.54 -14.25
CA LEU A 75 -3.90 5.10 -14.46
C LEU A 75 -3.57 4.30 -13.18
N GLY A 76 -3.39 4.97 -12.03
CA GLY A 76 -3.06 4.33 -10.76
C GLY A 76 -1.58 3.95 -10.62
N ARG A 77 -0.73 4.32 -11.59
CA ARG A 77 0.70 3.93 -11.57
C ARG A 77 1.49 4.74 -10.58
N LEU A 78 2.38 4.07 -9.84
CA LEU A 78 3.21 4.69 -8.81
C LEU A 78 4.14 5.76 -9.40
N LYS A 79 4.00 6.99 -8.91
CA LYS A 79 4.80 8.17 -9.30
C LYS A 79 5.73 8.64 -8.20
N GLY A 80 5.34 8.47 -6.94
CA GLY A 80 6.08 8.96 -5.80
C GLY A 80 5.53 8.51 -4.48
N VAL A 81 6.18 8.92 -3.40
CA VAL A 81 5.71 8.76 -2.03
C VAL A 81 6.00 10.03 -1.23
N VAL A 82 5.06 10.40 -0.37
CA VAL A 82 5.21 11.49 0.60
C VAL A 82 5.00 10.90 1.99
N SER A 83 5.84 11.26 2.96
CA SER A 83 5.58 10.89 4.36
C SER A 83 4.57 11.85 4.99
N LEU A 84 3.77 11.35 5.93
CA LEU A 84 2.84 12.21 6.68
C LEU A 84 3.55 13.38 7.37
N ARG A 85 4.79 13.17 7.83
CA ARG A 85 5.62 14.22 8.43
C ARG A 85 5.88 15.35 7.44
N GLU A 86 6.28 15.03 6.21
CA GLU A 86 6.56 16.03 5.16
C GLU A 86 5.29 16.80 4.80
N LEU A 87 4.16 16.10 4.73
CA LEU A 87 2.87 16.70 4.46
C LEU A 87 2.46 17.71 5.53
N ILE A 88 2.61 17.37 6.82
CA ILE A 88 2.21 18.23 7.95
C ILE A 88 3.03 19.53 8.02
N ILE A 89 4.32 19.48 7.64
CA ILE A 89 5.20 20.66 7.69
C ILE A 89 5.21 21.48 6.41
N ALA A 90 4.59 20.98 5.33
CA ALA A 90 4.51 21.68 4.06
C ALA A 90 3.58 22.89 4.14
N LEU A 91 3.73 23.81 3.18
CA LEU A 91 2.74 24.87 3.01
C LEU A 91 1.43 24.26 2.49
N PRO A 92 0.26 24.69 2.99
CA PRO A 92 -1.04 24.16 2.58
C PRO A 92 -1.26 24.09 1.06
N GLU A 93 -0.74 25.08 0.33
CA GLU A 93 -0.85 25.26 -1.11
C GLU A 93 0.19 24.48 -1.94
N SER A 94 1.23 23.92 -1.32
CA SER A 94 2.26 23.16 -2.02
C SER A 94 1.66 21.94 -2.70
N LYS A 95 2.07 21.69 -3.95
CA LYS A 95 1.62 20.52 -4.71
C LYS A 95 2.32 19.25 -4.23
N ILE A 96 1.60 18.14 -4.19
CA ILE A 96 2.17 16.83 -3.84
C ILE A 96 3.32 16.45 -4.78
N SER A 97 3.22 16.79 -6.07
CA SER A 97 4.29 16.61 -7.04
C SER A 97 5.60 17.31 -6.68
N GLU A 98 5.56 18.39 -5.90
CA GLU A 98 6.73 19.14 -5.43
C GLU A 98 7.32 18.55 -4.14
N LEU A 99 6.51 17.83 -3.36
CA LEU A 99 6.87 17.24 -2.07
C LEU A 99 7.34 15.78 -2.19
N MET A 100 6.88 15.07 -3.23
CA MET A 100 7.08 13.63 -3.35
C MET A 100 8.52 13.20 -3.65
N HIS A 101 8.88 12.04 -3.10
CA HIS A 101 10.08 11.31 -3.52
C HIS A 101 9.72 10.40 -4.69
N THR A 102 10.36 10.62 -5.84
CA THR A 102 10.07 9.86 -7.07
C THR A 102 10.85 8.56 -7.21
N LYS A 103 11.91 8.38 -6.42
CA LYS A 103 12.69 7.13 -6.37
C LYS A 103 12.07 6.19 -5.34
N VAL A 104 10.85 5.73 -5.63
CA VAL A 104 10.14 4.79 -4.78
C VAL A 104 10.69 3.40 -5.01
N ILE A 105 10.94 2.67 -3.93
CA ILE A 105 11.25 1.25 -3.98
C ILE A 105 9.90 0.53 -3.90
N SER A 106 9.57 -0.25 -4.92
CA SER A 106 8.39 -1.11 -4.96
C SER A 106 8.80 -2.53 -5.33
N VAL A 107 7.87 -3.48 -5.15
CA VAL A 107 8.06 -4.89 -5.49
C VAL A 107 6.85 -5.41 -6.26
N PRO A 108 7.02 -6.41 -7.15
CA PRO A 108 5.89 -7.13 -7.73
C PRO A 108 5.22 -8.02 -6.68
N ALA A 109 3.98 -8.45 -6.94
CA ALA A 109 3.21 -9.29 -6.02
C ALA A 109 3.86 -10.67 -5.79
N GLU A 110 4.64 -11.16 -6.74
CA GLU A 110 5.31 -12.46 -6.70
C GLU A 110 6.66 -12.42 -5.95
N GLU A 111 7.09 -11.25 -5.47
CA GLU A 111 8.37 -11.11 -4.77
C GLU A 111 8.42 -11.94 -3.49
N ASP A 112 9.52 -12.65 -3.28
CA ASP A 112 9.65 -13.60 -2.17
C ASP A 112 9.96 -12.92 -0.82
N GLU A 113 9.50 -13.55 0.26
CA GLU A 113 9.72 -13.09 1.64
C GLU A 113 11.19 -12.75 1.95
N LYS A 114 12.13 -13.56 1.45
CA LYS A 114 13.56 -13.37 1.75
C LYS A 114 14.07 -12.06 1.16
N GLN A 115 13.63 -11.74 -0.05
CA GLN A 115 13.95 -10.49 -0.71
C GLN A 115 13.23 -9.32 -0.04
N LEU A 116 11.97 -9.47 0.36
CA LEU A 116 11.23 -8.47 1.15
C LEU A 116 12.00 -8.10 2.42
N ARG A 117 12.35 -9.09 3.26
CA ARG A 117 13.15 -8.88 4.48
C ARG A 117 14.45 -8.13 4.21
N ARG A 118 15.13 -8.44 3.10
CA ARG A 118 16.35 -7.77 2.69
C ARG A 118 16.11 -6.32 2.32
N ILE A 119 15.03 -6.01 1.59
CA ILE A 119 14.65 -4.65 1.20
C ILE A 119 14.35 -3.82 2.45
N PHE A 120 13.45 -4.30 3.32
CA PHE A 120 13.09 -3.64 4.57
C PHE A 120 14.32 -3.35 5.44
N SER A 121 15.19 -4.35 5.65
CA SER A 121 16.40 -4.17 6.46
C SER A 121 17.43 -3.24 5.81
N LYS A 122 17.60 -3.28 4.49
CA LYS A 122 18.60 -2.47 3.78
C LYS A 122 18.23 -0.99 3.76
N TYR A 123 16.95 -0.67 3.62
CA TYR A 123 16.48 0.70 3.42
C TYR A 123 15.77 1.30 4.63
N GLY A 124 15.50 0.50 5.69
CA GLY A 124 14.85 0.98 6.91
C GLY A 124 13.42 1.48 6.66
N LEU A 125 12.69 0.81 5.77
CA LEU A 125 11.33 1.18 5.38
C LEU A 125 10.33 0.72 6.44
N MET A 126 9.26 1.48 6.67
CA MET A 126 8.12 1.04 7.50
C MET A 126 7.05 0.35 6.67
N ALA A 127 6.93 0.71 5.39
CA ALA A 127 6.06 0.04 4.43
C ALA A 127 6.70 0.03 3.04
N LEU A 128 6.23 -0.87 2.19
CA LEU A 128 6.69 -1.06 0.82
C LEU A 128 5.48 -1.24 -0.12
N PRO A 129 5.35 -0.45 -1.18
CA PRO A 129 4.27 -0.61 -2.15
C PRO A 129 4.49 -1.85 -3.01
N VAL A 130 3.41 -2.60 -3.20
CA VAL A 130 3.31 -3.71 -4.15
C VAL A 130 2.67 -3.19 -5.43
N THR A 131 3.30 -3.50 -6.55
CA THR A 131 2.84 -3.05 -7.87
C THR A 131 2.45 -4.22 -8.77
N GLY A 132 1.35 -4.06 -9.50
CA GLY A 132 0.94 -4.99 -10.55
C GLY A 132 1.79 -4.88 -11.82
N GLU A 133 1.48 -5.68 -12.84
CA GLU A 133 2.25 -5.74 -14.08
C GLU A 133 2.30 -4.41 -14.85
N SER A 134 1.26 -3.56 -14.72
CA SER A 134 1.20 -2.26 -15.39
C SER A 134 1.80 -1.11 -14.55
N GLY A 135 2.36 -1.42 -13.37
CA GLY A 135 3.00 -0.48 -12.45
C GLY A 135 2.04 0.27 -11.53
N GLU A 136 0.76 -0.11 -11.52
CA GLU A 136 -0.28 0.31 -10.59
C GLU A 136 0.00 -0.21 -9.18
N VAL A 137 -0.29 0.61 -8.17
CA VAL A 137 -0.18 0.19 -6.77
C VAL A 137 -1.41 -0.67 -6.45
N ILE A 138 -1.18 -1.94 -6.14
CA ILE A 138 -2.26 -2.90 -5.81
C ILE A 138 -2.33 -3.20 -4.31
N GLY A 139 -1.29 -2.84 -3.55
CA GLY A 139 -1.24 -3.07 -2.12
C GLY A 139 0.01 -2.50 -1.49
N ILE A 140 0.10 -2.64 -0.17
CA ILE A 140 1.31 -2.31 0.60
C ILE A 140 1.62 -3.43 1.57
N ILE A 141 2.90 -3.57 1.91
CA ILE A 141 3.37 -4.47 2.95
C ILE A 141 3.97 -3.63 4.06
N THR A 142 3.65 -3.92 5.32
CA THR A 142 4.28 -3.26 6.45
C THR A 142 5.51 -4.05 6.93
N VAL A 143 6.41 -3.36 7.62
CA VAL A 143 7.57 -4.02 8.24
C VAL A 143 7.14 -5.05 9.28
N ASP A 144 6.03 -4.80 9.99
CA ASP A 144 5.54 -5.69 11.04
C ASP A 144 5.03 -7.02 10.47
N ASP A 145 4.35 -7.00 9.32
CA ASP A 145 3.91 -8.22 8.63
C ASP A 145 5.11 -9.08 8.23
N VAL A 146 6.15 -8.46 7.67
CA VAL A 146 7.39 -9.14 7.29
C VAL A 146 8.16 -9.67 8.51
N LEU A 147 8.10 -8.99 9.65
CA LEU A 147 8.73 -9.43 10.89
C LEU A 147 7.94 -10.53 11.60
N SER A 148 6.62 -10.57 11.43
CA SER A 148 5.72 -11.55 12.04
C SER A 148 5.91 -12.98 11.50
N LEU A 149 6.44 -13.10 10.28
CA LEU A 149 6.75 -14.36 9.63
C LEU A 149 7.72 -15.17 10.49
N LYS A 150 7.25 -16.34 10.94
CA LYS A 150 8.01 -17.24 11.81
C LYS A 150 9.13 -17.90 11.00
N ARG A 151 10.31 -18.01 11.63
CA ARG A 151 11.48 -18.71 11.08
C ARG A 151 11.26 -20.20 10.91
#